data_AF-B7FR29-F1
#
_entry.id   AF-B7FR29-F1
#
_cell.length_a   1.000
_cell.length_b   1.000
_cell.length_c   1.000
_cell.angle_alpha   90.00
_cell.angle_beta   90.00
_cell.angle_gamma   90.00
#
_symmetry.space_group_name_H-M   'P 1'
#
loop_
_entity.id
_entity.type
_entity.pdbx_description
1 polymer ?
#
loop_
_entity_poly.entity_id
_entity_poly.type
_entity_poly.pdbx_seq_one_letter_code
_entity_poly.pdbx_strand_id
1 'polypeptide(L)'
;MHPRTLHKAFPDALTNAELVAMVSKRLSQFGYHKYNTLLATSLCSDEVTRPLEQDFGEVYGKHFTMGGLAGFPFGGLTGFGAMAGHIPDGGSCLLIYGSHVGVSWEGKWGTVARRGREKGGACCGSAVAAAQAVTQAYQATLDESSSSSSSSATSTPVYRYSNDPLDAQQGYVRDMLRPYAATLSEAEDVMVTLPVSVYDAQQKLVTRILDEGSNHIDGDGQIAVVGGIQINTPKEMSDFFVVRRFCIRDSSGNMVENFMPLTAGRE
;
A
#
# COMPACT_ATOMS: atom_id res chain seq x y z
N MET A 1 -23.92 -6.02 -0.47
CA MET A 1 -23.25 -4.83 0.10
C MET A 1 -23.96 -3.61 -0.42
N HIS A 2 -24.26 -2.61 0.41
CA HIS A 2 -24.72 -1.33 -0.15
C HIS A 2 -23.47 -0.55 -0.56
N PRO A 3 -23.24 -0.23 -1.85
CA PRO A 3 -22.09 0.57 -2.31
C PRO A 3 -21.89 1.87 -1.52
N ARG A 4 -22.96 2.32 -0.84
CA ARG A 4 -22.98 3.48 0.05
C ARG A 4 -21.93 3.44 1.17
N THR A 5 -21.59 2.29 1.77
CA THR A 5 -20.60 2.27 2.87
C THR A 5 -19.18 2.51 2.36
N LEU A 6 -18.82 1.90 1.24
CA LEU A 6 -17.52 2.09 0.59
C LEU A 6 -17.35 3.55 0.16
N HIS A 7 -18.30 4.08 -0.62
CA HIS A 7 -18.23 5.46 -1.10
C HIS A 7 -18.49 6.52 -0.01
N LYS A 8 -18.97 6.12 1.18
CA LYS A 8 -19.01 7.02 2.35
C LYS A 8 -17.61 7.23 2.94
N ALA A 9 -16.80 6.17 3.03
CA ALA A 9 -15.42 6.25 3.53
C ALA A 9 -14.43 6.75 2.45
N PHE A 10 -14.61 6.27 1.22
CA PHE A 10 -13.75 6.57 0.07
C PHE A 10 -14.61 6.96 -1.15
N PRO A 11 -15.09 8.21 -1.22
CA PRO A 11 -15.96 8.67 -2.30
C PRO A 11 -15.35 8.54 -3.70
N ASP A 12 -14.02 8.57 -3.78
CA ASP A 12 -13.21 8.56 -4.98
C ASP A 12 -12.64 7.17 -5.34
N ALA A 13 -13.15 6.11 -4.71
CA ALA A 13 -12.76 4.74 -5.03
C ALA A 13 -13.18 4.35 -6.45
N LEU A 14 -12.23 3.79 -7.20
CA LEU A 14 -12.44 3.21 -8.53
C LEU A 14 -12.49 1.70 -8.42
N THR A 15 -13.30 1.02 -9.24
CA THR A 15 -13.14 -0.43 -9.44
C THR A 15 -11.76 -0.74 -10.05
N ASN A 16 -11.26 -1.96 -9.92
CA ASN A 16 -10.01 -2.36 -10.59
C ASN A 16 -10.06 -2.09 -12.10
N ALA A 17 -11.19 -2.40 -12.75
CA ALA A 17 -11.36 -2.19 -14.18
C ALA A 17 -11.27 -0.70 -14.56
N GLU A 18 -11.93 0.18 -13.80
CA GLU A 18 -11.84 1.63 -13.99
C GLU A 18 -10.43 2.15 -13.76
N LEU A 19 -9.74 1.67 -12.73
CA LEU A 19 -8.35 2.03 -12.45
C LEU A 19 -7.43 1.64 -13.61
N VAL A 20 -7.45 0.38 -14.04
CA VAL A 20 -6.57 -0.13 -15.10
C VAL A 20 -6.85 0.60 -16.41
N ALA A 21 -8.12 0.83 -16.76
CA ALA A 21 -8.48 1.59 -17.95
C ALA A 21 -7.98 3.03 -17.88
N MET A 22 -8.17 3.72 -16.75
CA MET A 22 -7.74 5.11 -16.57
C MET A 22 -6.21 5.25 -16.63
N VAL A 23 -5.48 4.40 -15.90
CA VAL A 23 -4.01 4.43 -15.84
C VAL A 23 -3.42 4.11 -17.20
N SER A 24 -3.86 3.02 -17.84
CA SER A 24 -3.31 2.60 -19.13
C SER A 24 -3.60 3.60 -20.25
N LYS A 25 -4.81 4.17 -20.27
CA LYS A 25 -5.15 5.24 -21.20
C LYS A 25 -4.26 6.45 -21.01
N ARG A 26 -4.10 6.95 -19.77
CA ARG A 26 -3.28 8.14 -19.50
C ARG A 26 -1.82 7.89 -19.86
N LEU A 27 -1.23 6.78 -19.41
CA LEU A 27 0.18 6.48 -19.66
C LEU A 27 0.51 6.19 -21.13
N SER A 28 -0.47 5.74 -21.92
CA SER A 28 -0.27 5.57 -23.38
C SER A 28 0.07 6.87 -24.09
N GLN A 29 -0.37 8.02 -23.56
CA GLN A 29 -0.05 9.36 -24.07
C GLN A 29 1.43 9.73 -23.83
N PHE A 30 2.09 9.01 -22.92
CA PHE A 30 3.50 9.16 -22.55
C PHE A 30 4.36 7.98 -23.04
N GLY A 31 3.86 7.20 -24.01
CA GLY A 31 4.61 6.12 -24.63
C GLY A 31 4.68 4.81 -23.84
N TYR A 32 3.87 4.64 -22.79
CA TYR A 32 3.80 3.37 -22.05
C TYR A 32 2.91 2.37 -22.80
N HIS A 33 3.54 1.33 -23.35
CA HIS A 33 2.89 0.24 -24.04
C HIS A 33 3.37 -1.11 -23.50
N LYS A 34 2.65 -2.18 -23.87
CA LYS A 34 2.95 -3.54 -23.39
C LYS A 34 4.39 -4.01 -23.70
N TYR A 35 4.97 -3.58 -24.81
CA TYR A 35 6.30 -4.04 -25.25
C TYR A 35 7.46 -3.31 -24.57
N ASN A 36 7.23 -2.13 -24.00
CA ASN A 36 8.27 -1.25 -23.44
C ASN A 36 7.98 -0.80 -22.00
N THR A 37 7.00 -1.41 -21.33
CA THR A 37 6.68 -1.12 -19.93
C THR A 37 6.92 -2.36 -19.08
N LEU A 38 7.80 -2.26 -18.09
CA LEU A 38 7.87 -3.25 -17.02
C LEU A 38 6.89 -2.88 -15.91
N LEU A 39 5.99 -3.79 -15.57
CA LEU A 39 5.12 -3.64 -14.40
C LEU A 39 5.88 -4.06 -13.13
N ALA A 40 5.75 -3.26 -12.07
CA ALA A 40 6.18 -3.60 -10.73
C ALA A 40 5.05 -3.38 -9.73
N THR A 41 4.96 -4.23 -8.70
CA THR A 41 3.93 -4.14 -7.66
C THR A 41 4.54 -4.15 -6.26
N SER A 42 4.05 -3.29 -5.37
CA SER A 42 4.31 -3.36 -3.93
C SER A 42 2.99 -3.42 -3.17
N LEU A 43 2.44 -4.63 -3.12
CA LEU A 43 1.17 -4.97 -2.47
C LEU A 43 1.39 -6.00 -1.36
N CYS A 44 0.38 -6.19 -0.50
CA CYS A 44 0.48 -7.11 0.62
C CYS A 44 0.63 -8.55 0.15
N SER A 45 1.36 -9.39 0.90
CA SER A 45 1.47 -10.83 0.62
C SER A 45 0.13 -11.57 0.63
N ASP A 46 -0.93 -10.99 1.23
CA ASP A 46 -2.29 -11.54 1.32
C ASP A 46 -2.86 -11.91 -0.07
N GLU A 47 -3.47 -13.09 -0.18
CA GLU A 47 -3.96 -13.62 -1.46
C GLU A 47 -5.08 -12.78 -2.09
N VAL A 48 -5.81 -12.00 -1.29
CA VAL A 48 -6.89 -11.14 -1.81
C VAL A 48 -6.37 -9.96 -2.62
N THR A 49 -5.07 -9.68 -2.58
CA THR A 49 -4.48 -8.58 -3.35
C THR A 49 -4.12 -8.95 -4.80
N ARG A 50 -4.03 -10.25 -5.09
CA ARG A 50 -3.64 -10.81 -6.41
C ARG A 50 -4.49 -10.34 -7.59
N PRO A 51 -5.82 -10.13 -7.48
CA PRO A 51 -6.63 -9.68 -8.61
C PRO A 51 -6.12 -8.38 -9.25
N LEU A 52 -5.67 -7.40 -8.44
CA LEU A 52 -5.13 -6.14 -8.96
C LEU A 52 -3.85 -6.36 -9.78
N GLU A 53 -2.99 -7.28 -9.35
CA GLU A 53 -1.76 -7.64 -10.07
C GLU A 53 -2.08 -8.38 -11.38
N GLN A 54 -3.12 -9.22 -11.37
CA GLN A 54 -3.61 -9.89 -12.56
C GLN A 54 -4.16 -8.87 -13.57
N ASP A 55 -5.02 -7.95 -13.14
CA ASP A 55 -5.69 -6.99 -14.02
C ASP A 55 -4.66 -6.07 -14.73
N PHE A 56 -3.65 -5.57 -14.01
CA PHE A 56 -2.55 -4.84 -14.63
C PHE A 56 -1.63 -5.74 -15.47
N GLY A 57 -1.45 -7.00 -15.07
CA GLY A 57 -0.63 -7.96 -15.80
C GLY A 57 -1.22 -8.36 -17.16
N GLU A 58 -2.54 -8.31 -17.34
CA GLU A 58 -3.19 -8.49 -18.64
C GLU A 58 -2.76 -7.39 -19.65
N VAL A 59 -2.57 -6.15 -19.15
CA VAL A 59 -2.13 -4.99 -19.94
C VAL A 59 -0.62 -4.99 -20.16
N TYR A 60 0.18 -5.11 -19.09
CA TYR A 60 1.63 -4.87 -19.11
C TYR A 60 2.49 -6.13 -19.01
N GLY A 61 1.89 -7.31 -18.84
CA GLY A 61 2.60 -8.58 -18.77
C GLY A 61 3.00 -8.99 -17.36
N LYS A 62 4.00 -9.88 -17.26
CA LYS A 62 4.52 -10.36 -15.96
C LYS A 62 5.12 -9.18 -15.19
N HIS A 63 4.96 -9.18 -13.87
CA HIS A 63 5.40 -8.09 -13.01
C HIS A 63 6.56 -8.47 -12.10
N PHE A 64 7.31 -7.46 -11.66
CA PHE A 64 8.28 -7.56 -10.57
C PHE A 64 7.60 -7.26 -9.24
N THR A 65 7.74 -8.13 -8.24
CA THR A 65 7.15 -7.91 -6.90
C THR A 65 8.18 -7.26 -5.97
N MET A 66 7.91 -6.03 -5.56
CA MET A 66 8.66 -5.25 -4.57
C MET A 66 8.09 -5.37 -3.15
N GLY A 67 6.85 -5.84 -3.02
CA GLY A 67 6.07 -5.82 -1.79
C GLY A 67 6.44 -6.88 -0.75
N GLY A 68 5.55 -7.01 0.24
CA GLY A 68 5.65 -7.95 1.35
C GLY A 68 4.56 -7.69 2.37
N LEU A 69 4.80 -7.95 3.66
CA LEU A 69 3.78 -7.74 4.69
C LEU A 69 3.24 -6.29 4.69
N ALA A 70 1.91 -6.18 4.74
CA ALA A 70 1.16 -4.93 4.65
C ALA A 70 1.44 -4.07 3.41
N GLY A 71 2.12 -4.59 2.38
CA GLY A 71 2.38 -3.90 1.10
C GLY A 71 3.58 -2.95 1.10
N PHE A 72 4.38 -2.94 2.17
CA PHE A 72 5.63 -2.17 2.16
C PHE A 72 6.62 -2.73 1.13
N PRO A 73 7.40 -1.86 0.46
CA PRO A 73 8.36 -2.25 -0.57
C PRO A 73 9.63 -2.87 0.02
N PHE A 74 9.51 -4.03 0.68
CA PHE A 74 10.62 -4.71 1.35
C PHE A 74 11.69 -5.24 0.40
N GLY A 75 11.45 -5.26 -0.92
CA GLY A 75 12.51 -5.43 -1.92
C GLY A 75 13.61 -4.37 -1.82
N GLY A 76 13.28 -3.17 -1.32
CA GLY A 76 14.24 -2.10 -1.04
C GLY A 76 15.01 -1.62 -2.27
N LEU A 77 16.18 -1.00 -2.04
CA LEU A 77 17.02 -0.46 -3.11
C LEU A 77 17.52 -1.56 -4.07
N THR A 78 17.90 -2.71 -3.53
CA THR A 78 18.40 -3.83 -4.35
C THR A 78 17.29 -4.38 -5.24
N GLY A 79 16.07 -4.56 -4.72
CA GLY A 79 14.92 -4.95 -5.53
C GLY A 79 14.59 -3.92 -6.61
N PHE A 80 14.66 -2.63 -6.26
CA PHE A 80 14.42 -1.55 -7.21
C PHE A 80 15.48 -1.53 -8.33
N GLY A 81 16.76 -1.65 -8.00
CA GLY A 81 17.83 -1.73 -9.00
C GLY A 81 17.73 -2.97 -9.89
N ALA A 82 17.34 -4.12 -9.32
CA ALA A 82 17.07 -5.33 -10.10
C ALA A 82 15.88 -5.16 -11.04
N MET A 83 14.80 -4.53 -10.59
CA MET A 83 13.65 -4.17 -11.43
C MET A 83 14.08 -3.23 -12.56
N ALA A 84 14.84 -2.18 -12.25
CA ALA A 84 15.30 -1.20 -13.23
C ALA A 84 16.15 -1.86 -14.34
N GLY A 85 17.06 -2.76 -13.97
CA GLY A 85 17.85 -3.54 -14.94
C GLY A 85 17.06 -4.53 -15.79
N HIS A 86 15.76 -4.70 -15.54
CA HIS A 86 14.85 -5.54 -16.34
C HIS A 86 13.87 -4.73 -17.19
N ILE A 87 13.91 -3.39 -17.12
CA ILE A 87 13.10 -2.53 -17.99
C ILE A 87 13.54 -2.78 -19.44
N PRO A 88 12.60 -2.92 -20.40
CA PRO A 88 12.96 -3.05 -21.81
C PRO A 88 13.84 -1.89 -22.30
N ASP A 89 14.72 -2.14 -23.27
CA ASP A 89 15.57 -1.09 -23.86
C ASP A 89 14.73 0.11 -24.34
N GLY A 90 15.06 1.32 -23.88
CA GLY A 90 14.30 2.55 -24.19
C GLY A 90 12.89 2.60 -23.59
N GLY A 91 12.58 1.70 -22.65
CA GLY A 91 11.31 1.59 -21.97
C GLY A 91 11.27 2.28 -20.60
N SER A 92 10.16 2.07 -19.91
CA SER A 92 9.87 2.65 -18.60
C SER A 92 9.27 1.63 -17.64
N CYS A 93 9.23 1.96 -16.36
CA CYS A 93 8.57 1.15 -15.33
C CYS A 93 7.23 1.77 -14.92
N LEU A 94 6.22 0.94 -14.69
CA LEU A 94 5.01 1.29 -13.94
C LEU A 94 5.03 0.59 -12.57
N LEU A 95 5.13 1.36 -11.49
CA LEU A 95 5.00 0.87 -10.12
C LEU A 95 3.59 1.10 -9.57
N ILE A 96 2.89 0.01 -9.23
CA ILE A 96 1.63 0.03 -8.47
C ILE A 96 1.91 -0.33 -7.01
N TYR A 97 1.57 0.52 -6.05
CA TYR A 97 1.76 0.21 -4.64
C TYR A 97 0.59 0.67 -3.78
N GLY A 98 0.43 0.04 -2.61
CA GLY A 98 -0.59 0.48 -1.68
C GLY A 98 -0.78 -0.39 -0.46
N SER A 99 -1.48 0.18 0.50
CA SER A 99 -2.03 -0.56 1.63
C SER A 99 -3.28 -1.30 1.15
N HIS A 100 -3.82 -2.18 1.98
CA HIS A 100 -5.11 -2.79 1.67
C HIS A 100 -5.99 -2.97 2.90
N VAL A 101 -7.30 -3.01 2.67
CA VAL A 101 -8.31 -3.24 3.71
C VAL A 101 -9.46 -4.07 3.16
N GLY A 102 -9.93 -5.03 3.96
CA GLY A 102 -11.13 -5.79 3.64
C GLY A 102 -12.39 -5.05 4.09
N VAL A 103 -13.45 -5.15 3.29
CA VAL A 103 -14.79 -4.74 3.69
C VAL A 103 -15.77 -5.89 3.49
N SER A 104 -16.55 -6.21 4.53
CA SER A 104 -17.48 -7.33 4.53
C SER A 104 -18.82 -7.01 3.85
N TRP A 105 -19.67 -8.03 3.71
CA TRP A 105 -21.02 -7.86 3.16
C TRP A 105 -21.89 -6.86 3.90
N GLU A 106 -21.67 -6.75 5.21
CA GLU A 106 -22.37 -5.86 6.15
C GLU A 106 -21.76 -4.45 6.17
N GLY A 107 -20.71 -4.20 5.40
CA GLY A 107 -20.00 -2.91 5.36
C GLY A 107 -19.03 -2.70 6.53
N LYS A 108 -18.70 -3.75 7.29
CA LYS A 108 -17.65 -3.69 8.32
C LYS A 108 -16.26 -3.72 7.70
N TRP A 109 -15.44 -2.73 8.02
CA TRP A 109 -14.04 -2.61 7.60
C TRP A 109 -13.09 -3.50 8.42
N GLY A 110 -11.90 -3.76 7.87
CA GLY A 110 -10.85 -4.57 8.50
C GLY A 110 -11.06 -6.07 8.34
N THR A 111 -12.05 -6.52 7.56
CA THR A 111 -12.37 -7.93 7.35
C THR A 111 -13.10 -8.15 6.04
N VAL A 112 -12.88 -9.31 5.41
CA VAL A 112 -13.57 -9.74 4.19
C VAL A 112 -13.80 -11.24 4.23
N ALA A 113 -14.88 -11.73 3.62
CA ALA A 113 -15.16 -13.16 3.53
C ALA A 113 -14.07 -13.85 2.69
N ARG A 114 -13.52 -14.97 3.18
CA ARG A 114 -12.44 -15.72 2.52
C ARG A 114 -12.93 -17.08 2.03
N ARG A 115 -12.42 -17.51 0.86
CA ARG A 115 -12.82 -18.77 0.22
C ARG A 115 -12.64 -19.95 1.17
N GLY A 116 -13.71 -20.72 1.37
CA GLY A 116 -13.69 -21.94 2.19
C GLY A 116 -13.60 -21.71 3.70
N ARG A 117 -13.86 -20.48 4.19
CA ARG A 117 -13.86 -20.17 5.62
C ARG A 117 -15.18 -19.54 6.05
N GLU A 118 -15.70 -19.99 7.19
CA GLU A 118 -16.84 -19.35 7.85
C GLU A 118 -16.45 -17.97 8.42
N LYS A 119 -15.24 -17.86 9.00
CA LYS A 119 -14.69 -16.62 9.55
C LYS A 119 -13.51 -16.12 8.71
N GLY A 120 -13.70 -14.95 8.09
CA GLY A 120 -12.71 -14.32 7.20
C GLY A 120 -11.46 -13.78 7.89
N GLY A 121 -11.55 -13.42 9.17
CA GLY A 121 -10.42 -12.86 9.93
C GLY A 121 -10.08 -11.42 9.52
N ALA A 122 -8.93 -10.94 9.98
CA ALA A 122 -8.47 -9.58 9.70
C ALA A 122 -7.99 -9.42 8.24
N CYS A 123 -8.17 -8.23 7.69
CA CYS A 123 -7.71 -7.84 6.36
C CYS A 123 -7.49 -6.30 6.35
N CYS A 124 -6.26 -5.78 6.36
CA CYS A 124 -4.96 -6.45 6.35
C CYS A 124 -4.56 -7.08 7.70
N GLY A 125 -4.27 -8.38 7.74
CA GLY A 125 -3.87 -9.07 8.98
C GLY A 125 -2.58 -8.52 9.61
N SER A 126 -1.55 -8.27 8.79
CA SER A 126 -0.27 -7.70 9.24
C SER A 126 -0.44 -6.29 9.84
N ALA A 127 -1.18 -5.42 9.14
CA ALA A 127 -1.41 -4.05 9.60
C ALA A 127 -2.26 -4.01 10.88
N VAL A 128 -3.29 -4.85 10.99
CA VAL A 128 -4.13 -4.92 12.20
C VAL A 128 -3.32 -5.39 13.41
N ALA A 129 -2.49 -6.42 13.24
CA ALA A 129 -1.61 -6.89 14.31
C ALA A 129 -0.58 -5.82 14.72
N ALA A 130 -0.03 -5.07 13.75
CA ALA A 130 0.87 -3.97 14.05
C ALA A 130 0.16 -2.82 14.77
N ALA A 131 -1.04 -2.45 14.34
CA ALA A 131 -1.85 -1.41 14.95
C ALA A 131 -2.16 -1.74 16.41
N GLN A 132 -2.57 -2.98 16.71
CA GLN A 132 -2.78 -3.45 18.08
C GLN A 132 -1.53 -3.28 18.94
N ALA A 133 -0.36 -3.71 18.44
CA ALA A 133 0.88 -3.60 19.18
C ALA A 133 1.28 -2.14 19.47
N VAL A 134 1.20 -1.25 18.47
CA VAL A 134 1.64 0.15 18.65
C VAL A 134 0.65 0.98 19.48
N THR A 135 -0.66 0.72 19.37
CA THR A 135 -1.69 1.42 20.15
C THR A 135 -1.66 1.00 21.62
N GLN A 136 -1.47 -0.30 21.92
CA GLN A 136 -1.29 -0.77 23.30
C GLN A 136 -0.04 -0.17 23.94
N ALA A 137 1.08 -0.14 23.21
CA ALA A 137 2.31 0.48 23.70
C ALA A 137 2.14 1.99 23.94
N TYR A 138 1.41 2.68 23.06
CA TYR A 138 1.12 4.11 23.21
C TYR A 138 0.22 4.39 24.42
N GLN A 139 -0.86 3.62 24.60
CA GLN A 139 -1.77 3.78 25.75
C GLN A 139 -1.05 3.58 27.09
N ALA A 140 -0.14 2.61 27.18
CA ALA A 140 0.66 2.40 28.38
C ALA A 140 1.52 3.63 28.76
N THR A 141 2.02 4.38 27.78
CA THR A 141 2.77 5.63 28.05
C THR A 141 1.88 6.74 28.60
N LEU A 142 0.60 6.77 28.22
CA LEU A 142 -0.36 7.74 28.76
C LEU A 142 -0.74 7.39 30.21
N ASP A 143 -0.94 6.10 30.49
CA ASP A 143 -1.29 5.63 31.83
C ASP A 143 -0.16 5.91 32.84
N GLU A 144 1.10 5.65 32.50
CA GLU A 144 2.27 5.96 33.34
C GLU A 144 2.41 7.46 33.62
N SER A 145 2.06 8.32 32.66
CA SER A 145 2.10 9.78 32.82
C SER A 145 0.98 10.33 33.73
N SER A 146 -0.06 9.54 33.98
CA SER A 146 -1.23 9.90 34.80
C SER A 146 -1.13 9.42 36.25
N SER A 147 -0.24 8.47 36.55
CA SER A 147 -0.01 7.94 37.90
C SER A 147 1.24 8.55 38.56
N SER A 148 1.04 9.44 39.54
CA SER A 148 2.10 10.07 40.34
C SER A 148 2.71 9.19 41.45
N SER A 149 2.61 7.85 41.34
CA SER A 149 3.10 6.92 42.35
C SER A 149 4.25 6.07 41.81
N SER A 150 5.44 6.28 42.37
CA SER A 150 6.61 5.42 42.20
C SER A 150 6.33 4.01 42.72
N SER A 151 6.07 3.05 41.83
CA SER A 151 6.13 1.64 42.19
C SER A 151 6.49 0.77 40.98
N SER A 152 7.64 0.09 41.12
CA SER A 152 8.03 -1.17 40.47
C SER A 152 7.99 -1.23 38.95
N ALA A 153 9.20 -1.32 38.37
CA ALA A 153 9.48 -1.69 36.98
C ALA A 153 8.67 -2.92 36.54
N THR A 154 7.46 -2.68 36.06
CA THR A 154 6.69 -3.66 35.30
C THR A 154 7.03 -3.31 33.87
N SER A 155 7.85 -4.15 33.25
CA SER A 155 8.33 -3.95 31.89
C SER A 155 7.19 -3.51 30.99
N THR A 156 7.21 -2.24 30.58
CA THR A 156 6.61 -1.84 29.31
C THR A 156 7.00 -2.93 28.32
N PRO A 157 6.10 -3.50 27.52
CA PRO A 157 6.51 -4.42 26.47
C PRO A 157 7.42 -3.63 25.54
N VAL A 158 8.71 -3.61 25.84
CA VAL A 158 9.71 -2.96 25.02
C VAL A 158 9.69 -3.80 23.78
N TYR A 159 9.03 -3.24 22.78
CA TYR A 159 8.98 -3.79 21.46
C TYR A 159 10.41 -4.12 21.05
N ARG A 160 10.76 -5.41 21.09
CA ARG A 160 12.13 -5.81 20.84
C ARG A 160 12.30 -5.75 19.34
N TYR A 161 12.97 -4.69 18.89
CA TYR A 161 13.52 -4.62 17.56
C TYR A 161 14.31 -5.91 17.32
N SER A 162 13.81 -6.73 16.41
CA SER A 162 14.42 -7.99 16.03
C SER A 162 14.71 -7.92 14.55
N ASN A 163 16.00 -7.98 14.21
CA ASN A 163 16.48 -8.16 12.85
C ASN A 163 16.62 -9.64 12.49
N ASP A 164 16.08 -10.55 13.30
CA ASP A 164 16.01 -11.96 12.93
C ASP A 164 15.09 -12.10 11.72
N PRO A 165 15.60 -12.57 10.55
CA PRO A 165 14.81 -12.70 9.34
C PRO A 165 13.59 -13.62 9.49
N LEU A 166 13.49 -14.38 10.58
CA LEU A 166 12.31 -15.18 10.92
C LEU A 166 11.00 -14.37 11.01
N ASP A 167 11.02 -13.13 11.52
CA ASP A 167 9.83 -12.24 11.63
C ASP A 167 10.16 -10.75 11.39
N ALA A 168 11.28 -10.45 10.74
CA ALA A 168 11.76 -9.08 10.56
C ALA A 168 10.77 -8.16 9.81
N GLN A 169 10.01 -8.68 8.84
CA GLN A 169 9.05 -7.84 8.10
C GLN A 169 7.95 -7.29 9.02
N GLN A 170 7.35 -8.13 9.86
CA GLN A 170 6.35 -7.66 10.83
C GLN A 170 7.00 -6.72 11.87
N GLY A 171 8.26 -7.01 12.18
CA GLY A 171 9.25 -6.10 12.75
C GLY A 171 9.10 -4.65 12.27
N TYR A 172 9.40 -4.47 11.00
CA TYR A 172 9.42 -3.17 10.33
C TYR A 172 8.02 -2.57 10.14
N VAL A 173 6.97 -3.38 9.92
CA VAL A 173 5.59 -2.85 9.84
C VAL A 173 5.22 -2.15 11.15
N ARG A 174 5.53 -2.73 12.31
CA ARG A 174 5.29 -2.11 13.62
C ARG A 174 6.11 -0.84 13.80
N ASP A 175 7.37 -0.83 13.41
CA ASP A 175 8.22 0.37 13.50
C ASP A 175 7.70 1.52 12.64
N MET A 176 7.30 1.23 11.40
CA MET A 176 6.77 2.22 10.47
C MET A 176 5.38 2.73 10.85
N LEU A 177 4.59 1.93 11.59
CA LEU A 177 3.26 2.32 12.05
C LEU A 177 3.28 3.02 13.42
N ARG A 178 4.36 2.89 14.20
CA ARG A 178 4.51 3.53 15.52
C ARG A 178 4.22 5.04 15.52
N PRO A 179 4.65 5.84 14.54
CA PRO A 179 4.34 7.28 14.52
C PRO A 179 2.85 7.62 14.43
N TYR A 180 2.00 6.66 14.03
CA TYR A 180 0.56 6.84 13.89
C TYR A 180 -0.22 6.31 15.10
N ALA A 181 0.44 5.84 16.17
CA ALA A 181 -0.24 5.19 17.28
C ALA A 181 -1.34 6.06 17.93
N ALA A 182 -1.08 7.36 18.13
CA ALA A 182 -2.07 8.32 18.63
C ALA A 182 -3.28 8.44 17.69
N THR A 183 -3.02 8.67 16.40
CA THR A 183 -4.07 8.74 15.36
C THR A 183 -4.92 7.48 15.30
N LEU A 184 -4.30 6.31 15.46
CA LEU A 184 -5.00 5.02 15.45
C LEU A 184 -5.80 4.78 16.74
N SER A 185 -5.32 5.25 17.90
CA SER A 185 -6.05 5.12 19.17
C SER A 185 -7.25 6.06 19.29
N GLU A 186 -7.23 7.18 18.58
CA GLU A 186 -8.28 8.23 18.65
C GLU A 186 -9.29 8.15 17.49
N ALA A 187 -9.10 7.26 16.54
CA ALA A 187 -9.95 7.14 15.35
C ALA A 187 -11.37 6.66 15.68
N GLU A 188 -12.39 7.28 15.05
CA GLU A 188 -13.79 6.84 15.13
C GLU A 188 -13.96 5.40 14.61
N ASP A 189 -13.38 5.11 13.44
CA ASP A 189 -13.23 3.75 12.91
C ASP A 189 -11.76 3.50 12.55
N VAL A 190 -11.04 2.89 13.49
CA VAL A 190 -9.63 2.53 13.30
C VAL A 190 -9.40 1.64 12.07
N MET A 191 -10.39 0.84 11.64
CA MET A 191 -10.25 -0.03 10.46
C MET A 191 -10.36 0.74 9.14
N VAL A 192 -10.90 1.96 9.14
CA VAL A 192 -10.86 2.90 8.01
C VAL A 192 -9.59 3.75 8.04
N THR A 193 -9.18 4.21 9.24
CA THR A 193 -7.98 5.04 9.41
C THR A 193 -6.69 4.26 9.16
N LEU A 194 -6.64 2.99 9.58
CA LEU A 194 -5.46 2.13 9.47
C LEU A 194 -4.86 2.06 8.05
N PRO A 195 -5.61 1.71 6.98
CA PRO A 195 -5.04 1.66 5.64
C PRO A 195 -4.54 3.04 5.16
N VAL A 196 -5.11 4.15 5.63
CA VAL A 196 -4.65 5.50 5.31
C VAL A 196 -3.29 5.76 5.97
N SER A 197 -3.14 5.43 7.26
CA SER A 197 -1.86 5.56 7.98
C SER A 197 -0.77 4.66 7.40
N VAL A 198 -1.12 3.42 7.02
CA VAL A 198 -0.18 2.50 6.35
C VAL A 198 0.23 3.06 5.00
N TYR A 199 -0.70 3.59 4.20
CA TYR A 199 -0.36 4.22 2.92
C TYR A 199 0.59 5.41 3.10
N ASP A 200 0.38 6.27 4.11
CA ASP A 200 1.31 7.38 4.38
C ASP A 200 2.71 6.89 4.78
N ALA A 201 2.80 5.80 5.54
CA ALA A 201 4.08 5.17 5.84
C ALA A 201 4.76 4.58 4.58
N GLN A 202 3.98 3.91 3.72
CA GLN A 202 4.48 3.32 2.49
C GLN A 202 4.95 4.38 1.50
N GLN A 203 4.19 5.45 1.27
CA GLN A 203 4.54 6.48 0.28
C GLN A 203 5.85 7.19 0.65
N LYS A 204 6.15 7.35 1.95
CA LYS A 204 7.44 7.83 2.44
C LYS A 204 8.58 6.89 2.07
N LEU A 205 8.41 5.58 2.27
CA LEU A 205 9.43 4.58 1.93
C LEU A 205 9.61 4.41 0.42
N VAL A 206 8.52 4.36 -0.35
CA VAL A 206 8.55 4.33 -1.82
C VAL A 206 9.28 5.56 -2.36
N THR A 207 8.96 6.75 -1.87
CA THR A 207 9.65 7.99 -2.29
C THR A 207 11.14 7.91 -2.02
N ARG A 208 11.55 7.46 -0.82
CA ARG A 208 12.98 7.26 -0.51
C ARG A 208 13.66 6.28 -1.47
N ILE A 209 13.03 5.15 -1.78
CA ILE A 209 13.59 4.16 -2.72
C ILE A 209 13.74 4.77 -4.12
N LEU A 210 12.74 5.53 -4.58
CA LEU A 210 12.80 6.20 -5.88
C LEU A 210 13.85 7.31 -5.94
N ASP A 211 14.05 8.05 -4.85
CA ASP A 211 15.07 9.10 -4.75
C ASP A 211 16.47 8.48 -4.80
N GLU A 212 16.72 7.47 -3.95
CA GLU A 212 18.02 6.82 -3.81
C GLU A 212 18.37 5.89 -4.98
N GLY A 213 17.37 5.31 -5.65
CA GLY A 213 17.55 4.39 -6.77
C GLY A 213 17.50 5.04 -8.15
N SER A 214 17.27 6.35 -8.24
CA SER A 214 17.09 7.08 -9.52
C SER A 214 18.21 6.83 -10.53
N ASN A 215 19.45 6.68 -10.06
CA ASN A 215 20.64 6.38 -10.86
C ASN A 215 20.60 5.03 -11.60
N HIS A 216 19.64 4.16 -11.32
CA HIS A 216 19.43 2.90 -12.05
C HIS A 216 18.51 3.03 -13.28
N ILE A 217 17.86 4.17 -13.46
CA ILE A 217 17.03 4.41 -14.65
C ILE A 217 17.89 5.08 -15.72
N ASP A 218 18.04 4.41 -16.86
CA ASP A 218 18.92 4.86 -17.93
C ASP A 218 18.25 5.88 -18.86
N GLY A 219 19.02 6.88 -19.29
CA GLY A 219 18.67 7.79 -20.39
C GLY A 219 17.29 8.43 -20.25
N ASP A 220 16.44 8.20 -21.26
CA ASP A 220 15.07 8.72 -21.35
C ASP A 220 14.03 7.85 -20.61
N GLY A 221 14.48 6.79 -19.92
CA GLY A 221 13.63 5.93 -19.12
C GLY A 221 12.91 6.68 -18.00
N GLN A 222 11.69 6.25 -17.69
CA GLN A 222 10.85 6.89 -16.68
C GLN A 222 10.26 5.88 -15.70
N ILE A 223 9.74 6.41 -14.60
CA ILE A 223 8.96 5.65 -13.63
C ILE A 223 7.60 6.30 -13.46
N ALA A 224 6.56 5.65 -13.99
CA ALA A 224 5.18 5.94 -13.63
C ALA A 224 4.87 5.30 -12.27
N VAL A 225 4.21 6.05 -11.39
CA VAL A 225 3.92 5.63 -10.02
C VAL A 225 2.43 5.81 -9.73
N VAL A 226 1.74 4.72 -9.37
CA VAL A 226 0.37 4.73 -8.86
C VAL A 226 0.37 4.21 -7.43
N GLY A 227 0.04 5.08 -6.50
CA GLY A 227 -0.04 4.80 -5.07
C GLY A 227 -1.44 4.97 -4.53
N GLY A 228 -1.88 4.10 -3.63
CA GLY A 228 -3.20 4.23 -3.03
C GLY A 228 -3.56 3.19 -1.99
N ILE A 229 -4.86 2.98 -1.84
CA ILE A 229 -5.44 2.02 -0.89
C ILE A 229 -6.28 1.02 -1.70
N GLN A 230 -5.88 -0.25 -1.68
CA GLN A 230 -6.67 -1.34 -2.24
C GLN A 230 -7.79 -1.73 -1.27
N ILE A 231 -9.02 -1.87 -1.77
CA ILE A 231 -10.18 -2.28 -0.97
C ILE A 231 -10.64 -3.64 -1.49
N ASN A 232 -10.49 -4.65 -0.65
CA ASN A 232 -10.88 -6.02 -0.95
C ASN A 232 -12.33 -6.27 -0.52
N THR A 233 -13.12 -6.77 -1.44
CA THR A 233 -14.55 -6.97 -1.29
C THR A 233 -14.89 -8.46 -1.37
N PRO A 234 -16.12 -8.87 -0.99
CA PRO A 234 -16.55 -10.25 -1.15
C PRO A 234 -16.53 -10.67 -2.64
N LYS A 235 -16.29 -11.96 -2.91
CA LYS A 235 -16.00 -12.51 -4.25
C LYS A 235 -17.01 -12.15 -5.36
N GLU A 236 -18.25 -11.83 -5.00
CA GLU A 236 -19.31 -11.45 -5.95
C GLU A 236 -19.29 -9.96 -6.33
N MET A 237 -18.32 -9.19 -5.81
CA MET A 237 -18.11 -7.77 -6.11
C MET A 237 -16.75 -7.53 -6.76
N SER A 238 -16.67 -6.43 -7.49
CA SER A 238 -15.37 -5.88 -7.89
C SER A 238 -14.63 -5.39 -6.65
N ASP A 239 -13.33 -5.66 -6.61
CA ASP A 239 -12.41 -4.92 -5.75
C ASP A 239 -12.29 -3.47 -6.24
N PHE A 240 -11.86 -2.61 -5.33
CA PHE A 240 -11.70 -1.18 -5.57
C PHE A 240 -10.29 -0.72 -5.20
N PHE A 241 -9.92 0.45 -5.70
CA PHE A 241 -8.68 1.12 -5.40
C PHE A 241 -8.91 2.62 -5.28
N VAL A 242 -8.29 3.21 -4.26
CA VAL A 242 -8.39 4.63 -3.96
C VAL A 242 -7.06 5.28 -4.28
N VAL A 243 -7.00 6.02 -5.39
CA VAL A 243 -5.75 6.64 -5.86
C VAL A 243 -5.38 7.83 -4.97
N ARG A 244 -4.15 7.85 -4.48
CA ARG A 244 -3.59 8.93 -3.65
C ARG A 244 -2.32 9.53 -4.25
N ARG A 245 -1.67 8.82 -5.18
CA ARG A 245 -0.56 9.32 -6.00
C ARG A 245 -0.70 8.76 -7.41
N PHE A 246 -0.60 9.62 -8.42
CA PHE A 246 -0.44 9.22 -9.80
C PHE A 246 0.45 10.24 -10.51
N CYS A 247 1.68 9.85 -10.84
CA CYS A 247 2.70 10.75 -11.40
C CYS A 247 3.71 10.00 -12.27
N ILE A 248 4.49 10.74 -13.05
CA ILE A 248 5.66 10.23 -13.78
C ILE A 248 6.91 10.93 -13.25
N ARG A 249 8.00 10.18 -13.08
CA ARG A 249 9.33 10.69 -12.75
C ARG A 249 10.33 10.35 -13.85
N ASP A 250 11.27 11.26 -14.10
CA ASP A 250 12.39 11.04 -15.01
C ASP A 250 13.53 10.25 -14.34
N SER A 251 14.56 9.91 -15.14
CA SER A 251 15.77 9.22 -14.71
C SER A 251 16.60 9.97 -13.66
N SER A 252 16.44 11.31 -13.58
CA SER A 252 17.09 12.13 -12.56
C SER A 252 16.29 12.20 -11.25
N GLY A 253 15.15 11.50 -11.17
CA GLY A 253 14.27 11.51 -10.01
C GLY A 253 13.35 12.73 -9.94
N ASN A 254 13.32 13.61 -10.94
CA ASN A 254 12.39 14.73 -10.95
C ASN A 254 10.99 14.24 -11.32
N MET A 255 9.97 14.79 -10.65
CA MET A 255 8.59 14.58 -11.09
C MET A 255 8.33 15.44 -12.32
N VAL A 256 8.02 14.79 -13.45
CA VAL A 256 7.75 15.47 -14.73
C VAL A 256 6.27 15.64 -14.98
N GLU A 257 5.42 14.77 -14.43
CA GLU A 257 3.97 14.84 -14.56
C GLU A 257 3.28 14.48 -13.25
N ASN A 258 2.19 15.17 -12.92
CA ASN A 258 1.32 14.85 -11.80
C ASN A 258 -0.14 14.83 -12.27
N PHE A 259 -0.77 13.68 -12.16
CA PHE A 259 -2.15 13.46 -12.62
C PHE A 259 -3.18 13.54 -11.49
N MET A 260 -2.75 13.97 -10.29
CA MET A 260 -3.64 14.20 -9.14
C MET A 260 -4.00 15.69 -9.00
N PRO A 261 -5.24 16.03 -8.58
CA PRO A 261 -6.35 15.13 -8.31
C PRO A 261 -6.90 14.49 -9.60
N LEU A 262 -7.52 13.32 -9.47
CA LEU A 262 -8.25 12.73 -10.59
C LEU A 262 -9.42 13.66 -10.94
N THR A 263 -9.37 14.27 -12.12
CA THR A 263 -10.45 15.13 -12.59
C THR A 263 -11.69 14.27 -12.81
N ALA A 264 -12.75 14.55 -12.06
CA ALA A 264 -14.04 13.89 -12.22
C ALA A 264 -14.64 14.25 -13.59
N GLY A 265 -14.43 13.39 -14.59
CA GLY A 265 -15.02 13.57 -15.91
C GLY A 265 -14.21 12.94 -17.03
N ARG A 266 -14.73 11.81 -17.53
CA ARG A 266 -14.70 11.33 -18.92
C ARG A 266 -13.82 12.16 -19.87
N GLU A 267 -12.59 11.71 -20.07
CA GLU A 267 -11.92 11.82 -21.37
C GLU A 267 -11.68 10.43 -21.90
#